data_AF-A0A2N1UPQ6-F1
#
_entry.id   AF-A0A2N1UPQ6-F1
#
_cell.length_a   1.000
_cell.length_b   1.000
_cell.length_c   1.000
_cell.angle_alpha   90.00
_cell.angle_beta   90.00
_cell.angle_gamma   90.00
#
_symmetry.space_group_name_H-M   'P 1'
#
loop_
_entity.id
_entity.type
_entity.pdbx_description
1 polymer ?
#
loop_
_entity_poly.entity_id
_entity_poly.type
_entity_poly.pdbx_seq_one_letter_code
_entity_poly.pdbx_strand_id
1 'polypeptide(L)'
;MTVAEAQLEMRTSLLGGFMGQLVSGILWLASAGLATWGTDYWAIGLLIVGGFFIYPLTLLGLKLIGRPAKISQENPFNRLGMQVAFVLPLSLPVVGAAALYRPEWFYPAFMIVLGAHYLPFVTLYGMRVFYLLAGILVSAGIVLALYVTLPNPTGAWITGVVLILFAFIGRWVVDTTHVGTA
;
A
#
# COMPACT_ATOMS: atom_id res chain seq x y z
N MET A 1 -7.60 2.78 -26.86
CA MET A 1 -6.73 2.17 -25.85
C MET A 1 -7.33 0.85 -25.41
N THR A 2 -6.58 -0.24 -25.54
CA THR A 2 -6.95 -1.57 -25.01
C THR A 2 -6.66 -1.66 -23.51
N VAL A 3 -7.21 -2.66 -22.83
CA VAL A 3 -6.91 -2.91 -21.40
C VAL A 3 -5.41 -3.13 -21.17
N ALA A 4 -4.75 -3.88 -22.06
CA ALA A 4 -3.32 -4.17 -21.94
C ALA A 4 -2.45 -2.91 -22.10
N GLU A 5 -2.80 -2.02 -23.04
CA GLU A 5 -2.14 -0.73 -23.23
C GLU A 5 -2.32 0.17 -22.00
N ALA A 6 -3.55 0.23 -21.48
CA ALA A 6 -3.87 1.01 -20.29
C ALA A 6 -3.09 0.53 -19.05
N GLN A 7 -3.02 -0.80 -18.84
CA GLN A 7 -2.25 -1.42 -17.75
C GLN A 7 -0.74 -1.17 -17.91
N LEU A 8 -0.23 -1.31 -19.13
CA LEU A 8 1.17 -1.05 -19.44
C LEU A 8 1.52 0.39 -19.05
N GLU A 9 0.77 1.38 -19.55
CA GLU A 9 1.01 2.79 -19.20
C GLU A 9 0.99 3.04 -17.69
N MET A 10 0.01 2.48 -16.96
CA MET A 10 -0.05 2.61 -15.50
C MET A 10 1.23 2.07 -14.82
N ARG A 11 1.68 0.85 -15.17
CA ARG A 11 2.85 0.24 -14.52
C ARG A 11 4.17 0.88 -14.91
N THR A 12 4.31 1.37 -16.13
CA THR A 12 5.54 2.03 -16.56
C THR A 12 5.66 3.42 -15.95
N SER A 13 4.59 4.22 -16.01
CA SER A 13 4.60 5.60 -15.53
C SER A 13 4.71 5.71 -14.01
N LEU A 14 4.24 4.70 -13.28
CA LEU A 14 4.31 4.65 -11.81
C LEU A 14 5.33 3.64 -11.27
N LEU A 15 6.18 3.07 -12.14
CA LEU A 15 7.22 2.09 -11.78
C LEU A 15 6.67 0.92 -10.95
N GLY A 16 5.53 0.38 -11.37
CA GLY A 16 4.86 -0.74 -10.69
C GLY A 16 4.36 -0.39 -9.29
N GLY A 17 4.09 0.89 -9.02
CA GLY A 17 3.66 1.37 -7.70
C GLY A 17 4.81 1.57 -6.71
N PHE A 18 6.07 1.44 -7.15
CA PHE A 18 7.28 1.52 -6.31
C PHE A 18 7.24 2.62 -5.25
N MET A 19 7.09 3.88 -5.69
CA MET A 19 7.22 5.01 -4.77
C MET A 19 6.07 5.06 -3.78
N GLY A 20 4.85 4.76 -4.21
CA GLY A 20 3.70 4.74 -3.30
C GLY A 20 3.85 3.69 -2.23
N GLN A 21 4.31 2.50 -2.64
CA GLN A 21 4.52 1.41 -1.70
C GLN A 21 5.72 1.64 -0.76
N LEU A 22 6.78 2.28 -1.24
CA LEU A 22 7.91 2.71 -0.41
C LEU A 22 7.49 3.75 0.64
N VAL A 23 6.73 4.77 0.24
CA VAL A 23 6.19 5.78 1.15
C VAL A 23 5.28 5.14 2.19
N SER A 24 4.37 4.26 1.77
CA SER A 24 3.53 3.50 2.70
C SER A 24 4.37 2.66 3.67
N GLY A 25 5.37 1.93 3.18
CA GLY A 25 6.26 1.13 4.01
C GLY A 25 6.99 1.96 5.07
N ILE A 26 7.52 3.13 4.69
CA ILE A 26 8.18 4.07 5.63
C ILE A 26 7.19 4.57 6.68
N LEU A 27 5.98 4.95 6.30
CA LEU A 27 4.94 5.37 7.26
C LEU A 27 4.59 4.26 8.25
N TRP A 28 4.48 3.03 7.77
CA TRP A 28 4.21 1.85 8.60
C TRP A 28 5.37 1.55 9.56
N LEU A 29 6.62 1.62 9.12
CA LEU A 29 7.79 1.47 10.00
C LEU A 29 7.89 2.61 11.04
N ALA A 30 7.61 3.84 10.63
CA ALA A 30 7.59 4.98 11.55
C ALA A 30 6.49 4.83 12.61
N SER A 31 5.29 4.37 12.21
CA SER A 31 4.21 4.03 13.13
C SER A 31 4.60 2.89 14.06
N ALA A 32 5.25 1.85 13.53
CA ALA A 32 5.76 0.75 14.33
C ALA A 32 6.76 1.23 15.40
N GLY A 33 7.65 2.15 15.04
CA GLY A 33 8.57 2.78 15.98
C GLY A 33 7.85 3.60 17.05
N LEU A 34 6.87 4.42 16.68
CA LEU A 34 6.07 5.20 17.63
C LEU A 34 5.27 4.31 18.58
N ALA A 35 4.75 3.17 18.12
CA ALA A 35 4.06 2.21 18.99
C ALA A 35 5.03 1.37 19.84
N THR A 36 6.29 1.20 19.40
CA THR A 36 7.31 0.46 20.17
C THR A 36 7.89 1.31 21.29
N TRP A 37 8.17 2.59 21.03
CA TRP A 37 8.92 3.47 21.93
C TRP A 37 8.15 4.71 22.40
N GLY A 38 6.92 4.91 21.91
CA GLY A 38 6.08 6.05 22.23
C GLY A 38 4.69 5.61 22.68
N THR A 39 3.64 6.17 22.09
CA THR A 39 2.25 5.85 22.44
C THR A 39 1.45 5.44 21.20
N ASP A 40 0.46 4.56 21.42
CA ASP A 40 -0.48 4.14 20.38
C ASP A 40 -1.21 5.33 19.75
N TYR A 41 -1.50 6.38 20.53
CA TYR A 41 -2.13 7.60 20.03
C TYR A 41 -1.31 8.24 18.88
N TRP A 42 -0.01 8.44 19.07
CA TRP A 42 0.86 9.00 18.04
C TRP A 42 1.09 8.04 16.88
N ALA A 43 1.21 6.75 17.18
CA ALA A 43 1.43 5.71 16.16
C ALA A 43 0.24 5.56 15.20
N ILE A 44 -0.98 5.50 15.76
CA ILE A 44 -2.25 5.46 15.02
C ILE A 44 -2.46 6.77 14.28
N GLY A 45 -2.29 7.90 14.96
CA GLY A 45 -2.43 9.24 14.38
C GLY A 45 -1.52 9.44 13.16
N LEU A 46 -0.27 8.98 13.24
CA LEU A 46 0.67 9.03 12.12
C LEU A 46 0.16 8.27 10.90
N LEU A 47 -0.39 7.06 11.06
CA LEU A 47 -0.89 6.29 9.92
C LEU A 47 -2.16 6.88 9.32
N ILE A 48 -3.08 7.36 10.14
CA ILE A 48 -4.33 7.96 9.65
C ILE A 48 -4.01 9.26 8.91
N VAL A 49 -3.28 10.18 9.55
CA VAL A 49 -2.98 11.49 8.98
C VAL A 49 -1.98 11.35 7.82
N GLY A 50 -0.90 10.60 8.02
CA GLY A 50 0.11 10.34 7.00
C GLY A 50 -0.45 9.61 5.77
N GLY A 51 -1.48 8.79 5.95
CA GLY A 51 -2.20 8.10 4.88
C GLY A 51 -2.74 9.05 3.81
N PHE A 52 -3.26 10.22 4.19
CA PHE A 52 -3.77 11.23 3.26
C PHE A 52 -2.67 11.82 2.35
N PHE A 53 -1.41 11.79 2.81
CA PHE A 53 -0.28 12.33 2.07
C PHE A 53 0.44 11.31 1.21
N ILE A 54 0.06 10.02 1.23
CA ILE A 54 0.74 8.98 0.46
C ILE A 54 0.80 9.34 -1.03
N TYR A 55 -0.33 9.72 -1.65
CA TYR A 55 -0.34 10.04 -3.08
C TYR A 55 0.47 11.30 -3.43
N PRO A 56 0.31 12.45 -2.74
CA PRO A 56 1.20 13.60 -2.93
C PRO A 56 2.69 13.27 -2.77
N LEU A 57 3.06 12.52 -1.74
CA LEU A 57 4.45 12.10 -1.50
C LEU A 57 4.94 11.12 -2.57
N THR A 58 4.06 10.29 -3.11
CA THR A 58 4.35 9.42 -4.25
C THR A 58 4.73 10.24 -5.47
N LEU A 59 3.93 11.22 -5.83
CA LEU A 59 4.20 12.09 -6.98
C LEU A 59 5.49 12.90 -6.78
N LEU A 60 5.71 13.42 -5.57
CA LEU A 60 6.93 14.13 -5.23
C LEU A 60 8.16 13.22 -5.36
N GLY A 61 8.12 12.02 -4.78
CA GLY A 61 9.21 11.07 -4.85
C GLY A 61 9.52 10.63 -6.29
N LEU A 62 8.48 10.36 -7.10
CA LEU A 62 8.64 10.03 -8.51
C LEU A 62 9.28 11.18 -9.31
N LYS A 63 8.88 12.43 -9.03
CA LYS A 63 9.50 13.62 -9.63
C LYS A 63 10.98 13.75 -9.23
N LEU A 64 11.33 13.49 -7.97
CA LEU A 64 12.70 13.57 -7.46
C LEU A 64 13.65 12.55 -8.13
N ILE A 65 13.14 11.39 -8.55
CA ILE A 65 13.93 10.38 -9.28
C ILE A 65 13.84 10.55 -10.81
N GLY A 66 13.38 11.69 -11.31
CA GLY A 66 13.34 12.02 -12.73
C GLY A 66 12.25 11.30 -13.53
N ARG A 67 11.22 10.74 -12.87
CA ARG A 67 10.11 10.01 -13.49
C ARG A 67 8.78 10.70 -13.18
N PRO A 68 8.46 11.85 -13.79
CA PRO A 68 7.16 12.48 -13.58
C PRO A 68 6.07 11.53 -14.08
N ALA A 69 5.23 11.03 -13.17
CA ALA A 69 4.16 10.05 -13.39
C ALA A 69 3.09 10.55 -14.37
N LYS A 70 3.44 10.66 -15.65
CA LYS A 70 2.56 11.11 -16.72
C LYS A 70 1.76 9.92 -17.21
N ILE A 71 0.44 10.00 -17.03
CA ILE A 71 -0.53 9.03 -17.52
C ILE A 71 -1.48 9.81 -18.42
N SER A 72 -1.78 9.27 -19.60
CA SER A 72 -2.71 9.86 -20.56
C SER A 72 -4.08 10.08 -19.91
N GLN A 73 -4.76 11.17 -20.24
CA GLN A 73 -6.08 11.47 -19.67
C GLN A 73 -7.13 10.48 -20.19
N GLU A 74 -6.90 9.93 -21.37
CA GLU A 74 -7.70 8.92 -22.05
C GLU A 74 -7.59 7.54 -21.38
N ASN A 75 -6.61 7.33 -20.49
CA ASN A 75 -6.46 6.07 -19.78
C ASN A 75 -7.67 5.83 -18.84
N PRO A 76 -8.48 4.78 -19.09
CA PRO A 76 -9.68 4.52 -18.28
C PRO A 76 -9.35 4.18 -16.82
N PHE A 77 -8.11 3.76 -16.52
CA PHE A 77 -7.68 3.44 -15.17
C PHE A 77 -7.40 4.65 -14.28
N ASN A 78 -7.39 5.88 -14.81
CA ASN A 78 -7.34 7.07 -13.95
C ASN A 78 -8.53 7.12 -12.99
N ARG A 79 -9.75 6.80 -13.48
CA ARG A 79 -10.97 6.75 -12.66
C ARG A 79 -10.94 5.59 -11.69
N LEU A 80 -10.46 4.42 -12.13
CA LEU A 80 -10.31 3.26 -11.26
C LEU A 80 -9.30 3.55 -10.15
N GLY A 81 -8.13 4.11 -10.47
CA GLY A 81 -7.10 4.47 -9.51
C GLY A 81 -7.62 5.42 -8.43
N MET A 82 -8.46 6.37 -8.81
CA MET A 82 -9.14 7.25 -7.85
C MET A 82 -10.10 6.49 -6.93
N GLN A 83 -10.97 5.64 -7.47
CA GLN A 83 -11.87 4.81 -6.65
C GLN A 83 -11.08 3.94 -5.69
N VAL A 84 -10.03 3.26 -6.18
CA VAL A 84 -9.14 2.41 -5.38
C VAL A 84 -8.48 3.22 -4.27
N ALA A 85 -7.96 4.42 -4.55
CA ALA A 85 -7.36 5.30 -3.56
C ALA A 85 -8.34 5.68 -2.43
N PHE A 86 -9.63 5.85 -2.73
CA PHE A 86 -10.65 6.18 -1.73
C PHE A 86 -11.16 4.96 -0.94
N VAL A 87 -11.04 3.73 -1.45
CA VAL A 87 -11.49 2.53 -0.72
C VAL A 87 -10.83 2.44 0.66
N LEU A 88 -9.51 2.65 0.73
CA LEU A 88 -8.78 2.53 1.99
C LEU A 88 -9.23 3.55 3.06
N PRO A 89 -9.23 4.88 2.82
CA PRO A 89 -9.70 5.85 3.81
C PRO A 89 -11.18 5.64 4.17
N LEU A 90 -12.03 5.25 3.22
CA LEU A 90 -13.45 4.96 3.49
C LEU A 90 -13.66 3.72 4.36
N SER A 91 -12.69 2.81 4.40
CA SER A 91 -12.72 1.61 5.24
C SER A 91 -12.06 1.79 6.62
N LEU A 92 -11.34 2.90 6.86
CA LEU A 92 -10.74 3.21 8.16
C LEU A 92 -11.74 3.31 9.33
N PRO A 93 -13.02 3.72 9.14
CA PRO A 93 -14.00 3.66 10.23
C PRO A 93 -14.18 2.24 10.81
N VAL A 94 -14.06 1.19 9.99
CA VAL A 94 -14.13 -0.21 10.46
C VAL A 94 -12.89 -0.58 11.28
N VAL A 95 -11.71 -0.13 10.84
CA VAL A 95 -10.46 -0.27 11.59
C VAL A 95 -10.55 0.46 12.94
N GLY A 96 -11.10 1.68 12.93
CA GLY A 96 -11.35 2.47 14.12
C GLY A 96 -12.34 1.78 15.07
N ALA A 97 -13.44 1.22 14.57
CA ALA A 97 -14.39 0.47 15.38
C ALA A 97 -13.75 -0.74 16.07
N ALA A 98 -12.89 -1.48 15.35
CA ALA A 98 -12.13 -2.58 15.93
C ALA A 98 -11.18 -2.08 17.03
N ALA A 99 -10.46 -0.99 16.79
CA ALA A 99 -9.55 -0.37 17.76
C ALA A 99 -10.26 0.20 19.00
N LEU A 100 -11.48 0.74 18.85
CA LEU A 100 -12.30 1.22 19.96
C LEU A 100 -12.79 0.09 20.87
N TYR A 101 -13.04 -1.09 20.29
CA TYR A 101 -13.37 -2.28 21.07
C TYR A 101 -12.13 -2.87 21.76
N ARG A 102 -11.02 -2.99 21.01
CA ARG A 102 -9.72 -3.50 21.46
C ARG A 102 -8.59 -2.78 20.73
N PRO A 103 -7.80 -1.92 21.40
CA PRO A 103 -6.73 -1.16 20.75
C PRO A 103 -5.73 -2.04 19.98
N GLU A 104 -5.43 -3.23 20.49
CA GLU A 104 -4.55 -4.22 19.85
C GLU A 104 -5.04 -4.69 18.46
N TRP A 105 -6.32 -4.50 18.14
CA TRP A 105 -6.88 -4.87 16.83
C TRP A 105 -6.65 -3.82 15.75
N PHE A 106 -6.10 -2.64 16.08
CA PHE A 106 -5.84 -1.59 15.10
C PHE A 106 -4.97 -2.09 13.93
N TYR A 107 -3.75 -2.58 14.21
CA TYR A 107 -2.84 -3.01 13.15
C TYR A 107 -3.37 -4.25 12.38
N PRO A 108 -3.84 -5.32 13.04
CA PRO A 108 -4.40 -6.48 12.33
C PRO A 108 -5.60 -6.11 11.43
N ALA A 109 -6.53 -5.28 11.92
CA ALA A 109 -7.67 -4.83 11.11
C ALA A 109 -7.21 -3.98 9.92
N PHE A 110 -6.26 -3.07 10.14
CA PHE A 110 -5.71 -2.25 9.06
C PHE A 110 -4.94 -3.10 8.04
N MET A 111 -4.21 -4.14 8.46
CA MET A 111 -3.54 -5.07 7.55
C MET A 111 -4.51 -5.78 6.60
N ILE A 112 -5.65 -6.24 7.12
CA ILE A 112 -6.69 -6.90 6.32
C ILE A 112 -7.24 -5.93 5.28
N VAL A 113 -7.62 -4.74 5.71
CA VAL A 113 -8.22 -3.73 4.84
C VAL A 113 -7.21 -3.19 3.82
N LEU A 114 -5.96 -2.95 4.22
CA LEU A 114 -4.87 -2.54 3.34
C LEU A 114 -4.53 -3.64 2.32
N GLY A 115 -4.48 -4.89 2.77
CA GLY A 115 -4.28 -6.04 1.87
C GLY A 115 -5.40 -6.15 0.83
N ALA A 116 -6.66 -6.02 1.24
CA ALA A 116 -7.79 -5.98 0.32
C ALA A 116 -7.73 -4.79 -0.65
N HIS A 117 -7.27 -3.62 -0.18
CA HIS A 117 -7.04 -2.44 -1.02
C HIS A 117 -6.01 -2.69 -2.13
N TYR A 118 -5.08 -3.63 -1.97
CA TYR A 118 -4.14 -4.02 -3.03
C TYR A 118 -4.72 -4.97 -4.10
N LEU A 119 -5.89 -5.59 -3.90
CA LEU A 119 -6.46 -6.50 -4.91
C LEU A 119 -6.76 -5.80 -6.26
N PRO A 120 -7.39 -4.61 -6.29
CA PRO A 120 -7.59 -3.88 -7.54
C PRO A 120 -6.30 -3.50 -8.28
N PHE A 121 -5.15 -3.45 -7.58
CA PHE A 121 -3.87 -3.10 -8.18
C PHE A 121 -3.43 -4.16 -9.21
N VAL A 122 -3.90 -5.40 -9.07
CA VAL A 122 -3.66 -6.44 -10.08
C VAL A 122 -4.22 -6.02 -11.43
N THR A 123 -5.45 -5.50 -11.45
CA THR A 123 -6.08 -4.99 -12.67
C THR A 123 -5.52 -3.62 -13.07
N LEU A 124 -5.25 -2.74 -12.11
CA LEU A 124 -4.76 -1.39 -12.37
C LEU A 124 -3.40 -1.40 -13.10
N TYR A 125 -2.49 -2.26 -12.67
CA TYR A 125 -1.13 -2.35 -13.20
C TYR A 125 -0.91 -3.53 -14.16
N GLY A 126 -1.83 -4.49 -14.20
CA GLY A 126 -1.64 -5.76 -14.91
C GLY A 126 -0.53 -6.62 -14.27
N MET A 127 -0.31 -6.50 -12.96
CA MET A 127 0.79 -7.15 -12.24
C MET A 127 0.27 -8.13 -11.19
N ARG A 128 0.53 -9.43 -11.36
CA ARG A 128 0.08 -10.49 -10.44
C ARG A 128 0.75 -10.44 -9.06
N VAL A 129 1.87 -9.74 -8.93
CA VAL A 129 2.58 -9.57 -7.65
C VAL A 129 1.68 -8.99 -6.55
N PHE A 130 0.68 -8.18 -6.93
CA PHE A 130 -0.27 -7.61 -5.98
C PHE A 130 -1.22 -8.65 -5.35
N TYR A 131 -1.47 -9.79 -5.99
CA TYR A 131 -2.18 -10.91 -5.34
C TYR A 131 -1.38 -11.45 -4.16
N LEU A 132 -0.07 -11.62 -4.34
CA LEU A 132 0.80 -12.13 -3.29
C LEU A 132 0.90 -11.13 -2.14
N LEU A 133 1.06 -9.84 -2.44
CA LEU A 133 1.04 -8.78 -1.43
C LEU A 133 -0.26 -8.77 -0.63
N ALA A 134 -1.40 -8.76 -1.32
CA ALA A 134 -2.72 -8.78 -0.70
C ALA A 134 -2.90 -10.02 0.18
N GLY A 135 -2.53 -11.20 -0.34
CA GLY A 135 -2.60 -12.45 0.39
C GLY A 135 -1.75 -12.44 1.66
N ILE A 136 -0.51 -11.95 1.60
CA ILE A 136 0.38 -11.83 2.77
C ILE A 136 -0.23 -10.91 3.82
N LEU A 137 -0.67 -9.70 3.44
CA LEU A 137 -1.19 -8.73 4.39
C LEU A 137 -2.52 -9.18 5.02
N VAL A 138 -3.45 -9.71 4.22
CA VAL A 138 -4.74 -10.21 4.71
C VAL A 138 -4.52 -11.40 5.64
N SER A 139 -3.74 -12.41 5.21
CA SER A 139 -3.52 -13.60 6.04
C SER A 139 -2.77 -13.27 7.32
N ALA A 140 -1.73 -12.44 7.27
CA ALA A 140 -1.01 -12.00 8.46
C ALA A 140 -1.91 -11.21 9.41
N GLY A 141 -2.77 -10.31 8.89
CA GLY A 141 -3.75 -9.59 9.70
C GLY A 141 -4.75 -10.52 10.39
N ILE A 142 -5.30 -11.51 9.67
CA ILE A 142 -6.20 -12.52 10.25
C ILE A 142 -5.48 -13.34 11.33
N VAL A 143 -4.26 -13.80 11.04
CA VAL A 143 -3.48 -14.61 11.97
C VAL A 143 -3.18 -13.84 13.25
N LEU A 144 -2.75 -12.58 13.10
CA LEU A 144 -2.47 -11.72 14.24
C LEU A 144 -3.72 -11.41 15.06
N ALA A 145 -4.87 -11.17 14.41
CA ALA A 145 -6.12 -10.87 15.11
C ALA A 145 -6.68 -12.06 15.90
N LEU A 146 -6.57 -13.28 15.36
CA LEU A 146 -7.26 -14.47 15.89
C LEU A 146 -6.40 -15.36 16.77
N TYR A 147 -5.10 -15.46 16.52
CA TYR A 147 -4.24 -16.48 17.12
C TYR A 147 -3.07 -15.91 17.93
N VAL A 148 -2.90 -14.59 17.93
CA VAL A 148 -1.73 -13.96 18.51
C VAL A 148 -2.15 -12.91 19.53
N THR A 149 -1.98 -13.22 20.80
CA THR A 149 -2.23 -12.28 21.91
C THR A 149 -1.02 -11.37 22.04
N LEU A 150 -1.01 -10.22 21.36
CA LEU A 150 0.11 -9.29 21.45
C LEU A 150 -0.33 -7.86 21.78
N PRO A 151 0.16 -7.26 22.86
CA PRO A 151 0.37 -5.83 22.93
C PRO A 151 1.66 -5.53 22.15
N ASN A 152 1.60 -5.47 20.82
CA ASN A 152 2.83 -5.23 20.07
C ASN A 152 2.56 -4.64 18.68
N PRO A 153 3.36 -3.65 18.23
CA PRO A 153 3.39 -3.16 16.85
C PRO A 153 3.91 -4.18 15.83
N THR A 154 3.83 -5.49 16.11
CA THR A 154 4.30 -6.56 15.21
C THR A 154 3.62 -6.48 13.85
N GLY A 155 2.31 -6.25 13.81
CA GLY A 155 1.59 -6.03 12.54
C GLY A 155 2.11 -4.79 11.80
N ALA A 156 2.52 -3.76 12.53
CA ALA A 156 3.09 -2.55 11.95
C ALA A 156 4.46 -2.81 11.29
N TRP A 157 5.36 -3.49 12.02
CA TRP A 157 6.69 -3.87 11.54
C TRP A 157 6.61 -4.79 10.32
N ILE A 158 5.80 -5.84 10.39
CA ILE A 158 5.60 -6.80 9.28
C ILE A 158 5.14 -6.05 8.04
N THR A 159 4.11 -5.22 8.17
CA THR A 159 3.55 -4.49 7.04
C THR A 159 4.57 -3.52 6.44
N GLY A 160 5.28 -2.76 7.27
CA GLY A 160 6.31 -1.84 6.81
C GLY A 160 7.39 -2.55 5.98
N VAL A 161 7.91 -3.68 6.48
CA VAL A 161 8.92 -4.48 5.77
C VAL A 161 8.35 -5.07 4.47
N VAL A 162 7.16 -5.69 4.53
CA VAL A 162 6.51 -6.29 3.36
C VAL A 162 6.27 -5.24 2.26
N LEU A 163 5.80 -4.05 2.62
CA LEU A 163 5.57 -2.97 1.66
C LEU A 163 6.87 -2.51 1.01
N ILE A 164 7.95 -2.32 1.78
CA ILE A 164 9.24 -1.94 1.21
C ILE A 164 9.76 -3.03 0.26
N LEU A 165 9.71 -4.30 0.66
CA LEU A 165 10.14 -5.41 -0.19
C LEU A 165 9.35 -5.42 -1.51
N PHE A 166 8.02 -5.31 -1.44
CA PHE A 166 7.19 -5.32 -2.63
C PHE A 166 7.29 -4.05 -3.48
N ALA A 167 7.68 -2.91 -2.90
CA ALA A 167 8.05 -1.73 -3.67
C ALA A 167 9.19 -2.08 -4.65
N PHE A 168 10.27 -2.70 -4.15
CA PHE A 168 11.41 -3.07 -4.97
C PHE A 168 11.12 -4.25 -5.90
N ILE A 169 10.34 -5.25 -5.47
CA ILE A 169 9.90 -6.34 -6.35
C ILE A 169 9.06 -5.79 -7.51
N GLY A 170 8.10 -4.90 -7.23
CA GLY A 170 7.26 -4.27 -8.26
C GLY A 170 8.09 -3.51 -9.29
N ARG A 171 9.08 -2.74 -8.82
CA ARG A 171 10.04 -2.06 -9.70
C ARG A 171 10.83 -3.04 -10.57
N TRP A 172 11.39 -4.10 -9.96
CA TRP A 172 12.15 -5.12 -10.68
C TRP A 172 11.33 -5.84 -11.75
N VAL A 173 10.06 -6.14 -11.47
CA VAL A 173 9.14 -6.74 -12.44
C VAL A 173 8.97 -5.83 -13.66
N VAL A 174 8.80 -4.52 -13.46
CA VAL A 174 8.67 -3.55 -14.56
C VAL A 174 9.97 -3.47 -15.37
N ASP A 175 11.12 -3.35 -14.71
CA ASP A 175 12.42 -3.24 -15.37
C ASP A 175 12.69 -4.48 -16.27
N THR A 176 12.37 -5.68 -15.79
CA THR A 176 12.55 -6.93 -16.56
C THR A 176 11.54 -7.11 -17.69
N THR A 177 10.32 -6.55 -17.59
CA THR A 177 9.36 -6.60 -18.70
C THR A 177 9.75 -5.68 -19.86
N HIS A 178 10.56 -4.64 -19.62
CA HIS A 178 11.02 -3.72 -20.67
C HIS A 178 12.27 -4.18 -21.42
N VAL A 179 13.15 -4.92 -20.75
CA VAL A 179 14.39 -5.41 -21.37
C VAL A 179 14.12 -6.49 -22.43
N GLY A 180 12.97 -7.19 -22.37
CA GLY A 180 12.59 -8.22 -23.35
C GLY A 180 11.95 -7.71 -24.65
N THR A 181 11.79 -6.39 -24.82
CA THR A 181 11.10 -5.78 -25.97
C THR A 181 11.96 -4.81 -26.78
N ALA A 182 13.26 -4.72 -26.49
CA ALA A 182 14.25 -3.93 -27.23
C ALA A 182 15.15 -4.86 -28.05
#